data_AF-A0A1D2RA64-F1
#
_entry.id   AF-A0A1D2RA64-F1
#
_cell.length_a   1.000
_cell.length_b   1.000
_cell.length_c   1.000
_cell.angle_alpha   90.00
_cell.angle_beta   90.00
_cell.angle_gamma   90.00
#
_symmetry.space_group_name_H-M   'P 1'
#
loop_
_entity.id
_entity.type
_entity.pdbx_description
1 polymer ?
#
loop_
_entity_poly.entity_id
_entity_poly.type
_entity_poly.pdbx_seq_one_letter_code
_entity_poly.pdbx_strand_id
1 'polypeptide(L)' 'MDTAVKNVMIKVIQEQPDDSDFDEILGELAFNRVVNRGLADSDEGRIISHREMGKRITSWRK' A
#
# COMPACT_ATOMS: atom_id res chain seq x y z
N MET A 1 -20.84 4.79 -7.17
CA MET A 1 -20.76 5.48 -5.86
C MET A 1 -19.31 5.42 -5.47
N ASP A 2 -18.64 6.56 -5.44
CA ASP A 2 -17.27 6.66 -4.95
C ASP A 2 -17.21 6.05 -3.56
N THR A 3 -16.49 4.94 -3.41
CA THR A 3 -16.12 4.44 -2.10
C THR A 3 -15.18 5.48 -1.51
N ALA A 4 -15.74 6.41 -0.74
CA ALA A 4 -14.98 7.40 0.01
C ALA A 4 -13.83 6.68 0.73
N VAL A 5 -12.64 7.29 0.76
CA VAL A 5 -11.44 6.72 1.41
C VAL A 5 -11.75 6.17 2.80
N LYS A 6 -12.63 6.86 3.54
CA LYS A 6 -13.18 6.42 4.82
C LYS A 6 -13.80 5.01 4.79
N ASN A 7 -14.61 4.69 3.78
CA ASN A 7 -15.27 3.39 3.67
C ASN A 7 -14.28 2.26 3.37
N VAL A 8 -13.25 2.55 2.57
CA VAL A 8 -12.15 1.59 2.33
C VAL A 8 -11.40 1.32 3.63
N MET A 9 -11.06 2.37 4.39
CA MET A 9 -10.39 2.22 5.69
C MET A 9 -11.24 1.43 6.68
N ILE A 10 -12.54 1.72 6.78
CA ILE A 10 -13.47 0.97 7.64
C ILE A 10 -13.49 -0.50 7.24
N LYS A 11 -13.57 -0.81 5.95
CA LYS A 11 -13.55 -2.19 5.46
C LYS A 11 -12.26 -2.91 5.87
N VAL A 12 -11.10 -2.28 5.66
CA VAL A 12 -9.80 -2.85 6.07
C VAL A 12 -9.79 -3.16 7.56
N ILE A 13 -10.24 -2.22 8.39
CA ILE A 13 -10.32 -2.41 9.86
C ILE A 13 -11.28 -3.55 10.23
N GLN A 14 -12.44 -3.65 9.56
CA GLN A 14 -13.44 -4.69 9.81
C GLN A 14 -13.00 -6.10 9.38
N GLU A 15 -12.04 -6.19 8.45
CA GLU A 15 -11.49 -7.46 7.99
C GLU A 15 -10.31 -7.96 8.86
N GLN A 16 -9.87 -7.18 9.85
CA GLN A 16 -8.81 -7.58 10.77
C GLN A 16 -9.33 -8.59 11.81
N PRO A 17 -8.48 -9.50 12.29
CA PRO A 17 -8.75 -10.31 13.47
C PRO A 17 -9.14 -9.49 14.71
N ASP A 18 -9.98 -10.06 15.58
CA ASP A 18 -10.41 -9.41 16.83
C ASP A 18 -9.26 -9.18 17.82
N ASP A 19 -8.19 -9.95 17.71
CA ASP A 19 -6.98 -9.86 18.53
C ASP A 19 -5.89 -8.96 17.93
N SER A 20 -6.17 -8.30 16.79
CA SER A 20 -5.23 -7.38 16.18
C SER A 20 -4.94 -6.16 17.05
N ASP A 21 -3.67 -5.81 17.14
CA ASP A 21 -3.24 -4.60 17.83
C ASP A 21 -3.27 -3.36 16.92
N PHE A 22 -3.04 -2.19 17.52
CA PHE A 22 -3.08 -0.92 16.80
C PHE A 22 -2.04 -0.83 15.68
N ASP A 23 -0.84 -1.35 15.89
CA ASP A 23 0.26 -1.24 14.94
C ASP A 23 0.06 -2.19 13.75
N GLU A 24 -0.53 -3.36 13.97
CA GLU A 24 -0.95 -4.29 12.93
C GLU A 24 -1.99 -3.65 12.00
N ILE A 25 -3.05 -3.08 12.59
CA ILE A 25 -4.12 -2.40 11.82
C ILE A 25 -3.55 -1.20 11.05
N LEU A 26 -2.68 -0.41 11.69
CA LEU A 26 -2.02 0.73 11.05
C LEU A 26 -1.11 0.28 9.88
N GLY A 27 -0.40 -0.84 10.07
CA GLY A 27 0.43 -1.46 9.04
C GLY A 27 -0.38 -1.84 7.81
N GLU A 28 -1.53 -2.48 7.99
CA GLU A 28 -2.41 -2.89 6.90
C GLU A 28 -3.01 -1.69 6.14
N LEU A 29 -3.41 -0.65 6.86
CA LEU A 29 -3.86 0.61 6.26
C LEU A 29 -2.75 1.29 5.45
N ALA A 30 -1.52 1.30 5.97
CA ALA A 30 -0.37 1.84 5.26
C ALA A 30 -0.05 1.01 4.01
N PHE A 31 -0.11 -0.32 4.10
CA PHE A 31 0.10 -1.23 2.98
C PHE A 31 -0.92 -0.98 1.85
N ASN A 32 -2.21 -0.92 2.19
CA ASN A 32 -3.28 -0.58 1.25
C ASN A 32 -3.01 0.76 0.52
N ARG A 33 -2.56 1.78 1.26
CA ARG A 33 -2.21 3.08 0.66
C ARG A 33 -1.04 2.96 -0.32
N VAL A 34 0.01 2.21 0.03
CA VAL A 34 1.20 2.04 -0.82
C VAL A 34 0.84 1.31 -2.12
N VAL A 35 0.03 0.26 -2.05
CA VAL A 35 -0.44 -0.49 -3.23
C VAL A 35 -1.27 0.39 -4.15
N ASN A 36 -2.28 1.08 -3.62
CA ASN A 36 -3.15 1.95 -4.41
C ASN A 36 -2.38 3.10 -5.07
N ARG A 37 -1.40 3.67 -4.37
CA ARG A 37 -0.50 4.65 -4.96
C ARG A 37 0.33 4.05 -6.10
N GLY A 38 0.88 2.85 -5.92
CA GLY A 38 1.64 2.16 -6.96
C GLY A 38 0.82 1.87 -8.22
N LEU A 39 -0.45 1.52 -8.06
CA LEU A 39 -1.38 1.34 -9.17
C LEU A 39 -1.63 2.66 -9.91
N ALA A 40 -1.93 3.74 -9.19
CA ALA A 40 -2.09 5.06 -9.78
C ALA A 40 -0.82 5.55 -10.49
N ASP A 41 0.35 5.34 -9.89
CA ASP A 41 1.65 5.65 -10.50
C ASP A 41 1.86 4.84 -11.80
N SER A 42 1.40 3.58 -11.86
CA SER A 42 1.43 2.76 -13.08
C SER A 42 0.50 3.31 -14.16
N ASP A 43 -0.74 3.62 -13.81
CA ASP A 43 -1.75 4.15 -14.75
C ASP A 43 -1.33 5.50 -15.34
N GLU A 44 -0.67 6.33 -14.54
CA GLU A 44 -0.15 7.65 -14.95
C GLU A 44 1.25 7.58 -15.58
N GLY A 45 1.80 6.37 -15.79
CA GLY A 45 3.11 6.18 -16.40
C GLY A 45 4.30 6.66 -15.56
N ARG A 46 4.11 6.93 -14.27
CA ARG A 46 5.17 7.22 -13.28
C ARG A 46 5.90 5.94 -12.86
N ILE A 47 6.45 5.24 -13.84
CA ILE A 47 7.16 3.98 -13.68
C ILE A 47 8.67 4.16 -13.85
N ILE A 48 9.43 3.18 -13.37
CA ILE A 48 10.88 3.09 -13.58
C ILE A 48 11.21 1.87 -14.41
N SER A 49 12.33 1.93 -15.15
CA SER A 49 12.82 0.77 -15.90
C SER A 49 13.18 -0.39 -14.95
N HIS A 50 13.09 -1.62 -15.46
CA HIS A 50 13.52 -2.82 -14.74
C HIS A 50 14.95 -2.71 -14.17
N ARG A 51 15.88 -2.14 -14.94
CA ARG A 51 17.27 -1.91 -14.52
C ARG A 51 17.36 -0.98 -13.30
N GLU A 52 16.57 0.09 -13.30
CA GLU A 52 16.53 1.06 -12.20
C GLU A 52 15.87 0.47 -10.95
N MET A 53 14.78 -0.28 -11.13
CA MET A 53 14.14 -1.03 -10.04
C MET A 53 15.13 -1.99 -9.37
N GLY A 54 15.91 -2.76 -10.16
CA GLY A 54 16.92 -3.67 -9.65
C GLY A 54 17.97 -2.96 -8.77
N LYS A 55 18.49 -1.80 -9.23
CA LYS A 55 19.44 -1.00 -8.45
C LYS A 55 18.86 -0.58 -7.08
N ARG A 56 17.61 -0.13 -7.04
CA ARG A 56 16.95 0.28 -5.79
C ARG A 56 16.81 -0.87 -4.81
N ILE A 57 16.32 -2.03 -5.25
CA ILE A 57 16.15 -3.20 -4.39
C ILE A 57 17.49 -3.63 -3.79
N THR A 58 18.58 -3.62 -4.57
CA THR A 58 19.90 -3.99 -4.05
C THR A 58 20.43 -3.02 -2.98
N SER A 59 19.98 -1.76 -2.96
CA SER A 59 20.40 -0.79 -1.95
C SER A 59 19.80 -1.01 -0.56
N TRP A 60 18.70 -1.77 -0.45
CA TRP A 60 18.03 -2.03 0.83
C TRP A 60 18.77 -3.02 1.73
N ARG A 61 19.75 -3.76 1.17
CA ARG A 61 20.56 -4.73 1.90
C ARG A 61 21.87 -4.13 2.46
N LYS A 62 21.99 -2.80 2.52
CA LYS A 62 23.12 -2.11 3.15
C LYS A 62 22.80 -1.72 4.58
#